data_AF-A0A835Q2B3-F1
#
_entry.id   AF-A0A835Q2B3-F1
#
_cell.length_a   1.000
_cell.length_b   1.000
_cell.length_c   1.000
_cell.angle_alpha   90.00
_cell.angle_beta   90.00
_cell.angle_gamma   90.00
#
_symmetry.space_group_name_H-M   'P 1'
#
loop_
_entity.id
_entity.type
_entity.pdbx_description
1 polymer ?
#
loop_
_entity_poly.entity_id
_entity_poly.type
_entity_poly.pdbx_seq_one_letter_code
_entity_poly.pdbx_strand_id
1 'polypeptide(L)'
;MVNPRLISYSIEAKYTETVGFLASLGLNNGAIGKILLKNSSIIGYNVEKRLRPTVEFLKSVGLSQIDLQRVAVKFPEILCRDVGKLLSSNLEFLREVGFTKEQIRLLVVGYPPILVKSTKNSLEPRIRFLKEEMGREIGEVTDYPEFFRHRLKKSLQLRERLLKPKNIYCSLSDMLQCKHNKFLVKFGLVEG
;
A
#
# COMPACT_ATOMS: atom_id res chain seq x y z
N MET A 1 35.93 -22.53 -8.08
CA MET A 1 35.28 -22.86 -6.78
C MET A 1 35.13 -21.58 -5.98
N VAL A 2 33.92 -21.19 -5.59
CA VAL A 2 33.69 -19.97 -4.78
C VAL A 2 34.01 -20.27 -3.32
N ASN A 3 34.81 -19.42 -2.65
CA ASN A 3 35.19 -19.60 -1.25
C ASN A 3 33.99 -19.32 -0.32
N PRO A 4 33.51 -20.30 0.47
CA PRO A 4 32.35 -20.14 1.36
C PRO A 4 32.50 -18.99 2.38
N ARG A 5 33.73 -18.68 2.81
CA ARG A 5 34.00 -17.56 3.74
C ARG A 5 33.78 -16.20 3.06
N LEU A 6 34.08 -16.08 1.76
CA LEU A 6 33.80 -14.84 1.00
C LEU A 6 32.31 -14.63 0.81
N ILE A 7 31.54 -15.71 0.64
CA ILE A 7 30.07 -15.66 0.56
C ILE A 7 29.50 -15.20 1.91
N SER A 8 29.96 -15.77 3.01
CA SER A 8 29.55 -15.38 4.37
C SER A 8 29.83 -13.91 4.66
N TYR A 9 31.06 -13.44 4.36
CA TYR A 9 31.47 -12.06 4.58
C TYR A 9 30.64 -11.07 3.75
N SER A 10 30.36 -11.41 2.48
CA SER A 10 29.51 -10.59 1.60
C SER A 10 28.08 -10.47 2.12
N ILE A 11 27.52 -11.56 2.67
CA ILE A 11 26.18 -11.56 3.27
C ILE A 11 26.17 -10.71 4.55
N GLU A 12 27.16 -10.85 5.42
CA GLU A 12 27.28 -10.07 6.66
C GLU A 12 27.43 -8.57 6.38
N ALA A 13 28.24 -8.21 5.39
CA ALA A 13 28.41 -6.83 4.95
C ALA A 13 27.08 -6.24 4.43
N LYS A 14 26.37 -6.95 3.55
CA LYS A 14 25.05 -6.51 3.05
C LYS A 14 24.00 -6.42 4.14
N TYR A 15 24.01 -7.37 5.08
CA TYR A 15 23.12 -7.34 6.23
C TYR A 15 23.37 -6.08 7.07
N THR A 16 24.63 -5.84 7.44
CA THR A 16 25.04 -4.68 8.23
C THR A 16 24.70 -3.36 7.53
N GLU A 17 24.98 -3.26 6.22
CA GLU A 17 24.65 -2.09 5.41
C GLU A 17 23.13 -1.82 5.39
N THR A 18 22.33 -2.88 5.17
CA THR A 18 20.86 -2.77 5.12
C THR A 18 20.28 -2.40 6.48
N VAL A 19 20.74 -3.02 7.57
CA VAL A 19 20.29 -2.70 8.93
C VAL A 19 20.70 -1.28 9.31
N GLY A 20 21.93 -0.88 9.00
CA GLY A 20 22.41 0.48 9.23
C GLY A 20 21.58 1.52 8.47
N PHE A 21 21.24 1.24 7.21
CA PHE A 21 20.33 2.08 6.44
C PHE A 21 18.94 2.19 7.09
N LEU A 22 18.32 1.06 7.47
CA LEU A 22 17.01 1.10 8.12
C LEU A 22 17.05 1.84 9.45
N ALA A 23 18.12 1.68 10.23
CA ALA A 23 18.35 2.45 11.47
C ALA A 23 18.48 3.96 11.19
N SER A 24 19.13 4.36 10.09
CA SER A 24 19.23 5.77 9.67
C SER A 24 17.89 6.40 9.33
N LEU A 25 16.83 5.60 9.09
CA LEU A 25 15.46 6.09 8.95
C LEU A 25 14.76 6.32 10.31
N GLY A 26 15.48 6.17 11.43
CA GLY A 26 14.94 6.28 12.79
C GLY A 26 14.13 5.06 13.23
N LEU A 27 14.29 3.91 12.57
CA LEU A 27 13.65 2.65 12.97
C LEU A 27 14.44 2.00 14.10
N ASN A 28 13.75 1.56 15.15
CA ASN A 28 14.36 0.78 16.21
C ASN A 28 14.55 -0.70 15.81
N ASN A 29 15.35 -1.44 16.58
CA ASN A 29 15.68 -2.84 16.31
C ASN A 29 14.44 -3.74 16.14
N GLY A 30 13.37 -3.50 16.92
CA GLY A 30 12.12 -4.26 16.79
C GLY A 30 11.38 -4.01 15.47
N ALA A 31 11.35 -2.76 15.00
CA ALA A 31 10.77 -2.39 13.72
C ALA A 31 11.59 -2.93 12.54
N ILE A 32 12.93 -2.86 12.64
CA ILE A 32 13.85 -3.45 11.66
C ILE A 32 13.65 -4.97 11.58
N GLY A 33 13.58 -5.66 12.73
CA GLY A 33 13.29 -7.09 12.78
C GLY A 33 11.98 -7.44 12.08
N LYS A 34 10.90 -6.67 12.32
CA LYS A 34 9.61 -6.84 11.61
C LYS A 34 9.73 -6.67 10.09
N ILE A 35 10.54 -5.73 9.62
CA ILE A 35 10.80 -5.51 8.19
C ILE A 35 11.49 -6.72 7.58
N LEU A 36 12.57 -7.19 8.21
CA LEU A 36 13.35 -8.32 7.72
C LEU A 36 12.55 -9.63 7.72
N LEU A 37 11.67 -9.83 8.71
CA LEU A 37 10.76 -10.98 8.75
C LEU A 37 9.71 -10.95 7.64
N LYS A 38 9.17 -9.75 7.33
CA LYS A 38 8.18 -9.59 6.26
C LYS A 38 8.78 -9.62 4.86
N ASN A 39 10.01 -9.15 4.70
CA ASN A 39 10.68 -9.05 3.41
C ASN A 39 12.19 -9.27 3.57
N SER A 40 12.62 -10.51 3.72
CA SER A 40 14.04 -10.87 3.83
C SER A 40 14.84 -10.51 2.57
N SER A 41 14.17 -10.44 1.41
CA SER A 41 14.81 -10.09 0.14
C SER A 41 15.38 -8.67 0.10
N ILE A 42 14.97 -7.78 1.03
CA ILE A 42 15.47 -6.40 1.10
C ILE A 42 17.00 -6.32 1.21
N ILE A 43 17.63 -7.29 1.89
CA ILE A 43 19.10 -7.38 2.07
C ILE A 43 19.82 -7.61 0.72
N GLY A 44 19.12 -8.17 -0.27
CA GLY A 44 19.68 -8.40 -1.60
C GLY A 44 19.88 -7.12 -2.41
N TYR A 45 19.14 -6.05 -2.08
CA TYR A 45 19.15 -4.80 -2.84
C TYR A 45 20.28 -3.87 -2.41
N ASN A 46 20.81 -3.11 -3.36
CA ASN A 46 21.81 -2.09 -3.07
C ASN A 46 21.17 -0.87 -2.40
N VAL A 47 21.73 -0.41 -1.28
CA VAL A 47 21.19 0.71 -0.52
C VAL A 47 21.18 2.00 -1.34
N GLU A 48 22.30 2.37 -1.93
CA GLU A 48 22.47 3.65 -2.64
C GLU A 48 21.73 3.71 -3.99
N LYS A 49 21.58 2.58 -4.67
CA LYS A 49 20.94 2.50 -6.00
C LYS A 49 19.46 2.11 -5.96
N ARG A 50 18.96 1.54 -4.86
CA ARG A 50 17.56 1.11 -4.75
C ARG A 50 16.86 1.69 -3.52
N LEU A 51 17.35 1.39 -2.33
CA LEU A 51 16.60 1.69 -1.11
C LEU A 51 16.54 3.19 -0.82
N ARG A 52 17.69 3.89 -0.90
CA ARG A 52 17.79 5.33 -0.65
C ARG A 52 17.01 6.16 -1.69
N PRO A 53 17.15 5.93 -3.01
CA PRO A 53 16.32 6.63 -4.00
C PRO A 53 14.81 6.43 -3.77
N THR A 54 14.40 5.25 -3.31
CA THR A 54 12.99 4.99 -3.00
C THR A 54 12.50 5.77 -1.80
N VAL A 55 13.32 5.90 -0.75
CA VAL A 55 12.99 6.75 0.40
C VAL A 55 12.89 8.22 0.01
N GLU A 56 13.83 8.73 -0.80
CA GLU A 56 13.80 10.11 -1.28
C GLU A 56 12.59 10.39 -2.18
N PHE A 57 12.20 9.41 -3.02
CA PHE A 57 10.94 9.48 -3.77
C PHE A 57 9.72 9.55 -2.84
N LEU A 58 9.66 8.72 -1.80
CA LEU A 58 8.54 8.76 -0.85
C LEU A 58 8.48 10.10 -0.09
N LYS A 59 9.63 10.72 0.22
CA LYS A 59 9.68 12.09 0.76
C LYS A 59 9.13 13.10 -0.24
N SER A 60 9.47 13.00 -1.53
CA SER A 60 8.98 13.94 -2.56
C SER A 60 7.46 13.83 -2.78
N VAL A 61 6.86 12.66 -2.51
CA VAL A 61 5.40 12.48 -2.43
C VAL A 61 4.77 13.25 -1.26
N GLY A 62 5.55 13.58 -0.23
CA GLY A 62 5.13 14.36 0.94
C GLY A 62 5.09 13.57 2.25
N LEU A 63 5.68 12.37 2.30
CA LEU A 63 5.74 11.60 3.54
C LEU A 63 6.72 12.24 4.53
N SER A 64 6.26 12.44 5.76
CA SER A 64 7.13 12.81 6.88
C SER A 64 8.02 11.65 7.30
N GLN A 65 9.02 11.90 8.15
CA GLN A 65 9.87 10.83 8.70
C GLN A 65 9.06 9.73 9.41
N ILE A 66 8.02 10.13 10.15
CA ILE A 66 7.13 9.19 10.85
C ILE A 66 6.31 8.37 9.85
N ASP A 67 5.83 9.01 8.78
CA ASP A 67 5.09 8.32 7.71
C ASP A 67 5.97 7.28 7.01
N LEU A 68 7.23 7.63 6.70
CA LEU A 68 8.20 6.70 6.11
C LEU A 68 8.41 5.47 6.98
N GLN A 69 8.61 5.66 8.30
CA GLN A 69 8.76 4.56 9.24
C GLN A 69 7.53 3.65 9.25
N ARG A 70 6.33 4.24 9.30
CA ARG A 70 5.05 3.51 9.26
C ARG A 70 4.91 2.70 7.97
N VAL A 71 5.19 3.32 6.83
CA VAL A 71 5.10 2.67 5.51
C VAL A 71 6.13 1.56 5.37
N ALA A 72 7.38 1.80 5.75
CA ALA A 72 8.45 0.81 5.71
C ALA A 72 8.11 -0.44 6.55
N VAL A 73 7.55 -0.26 7.76
CA VAL A 73 7.14 -1.40 8.61
C VAL A 73 5.87 -2.07 8.11
N LYS A 74 4.90 -1.31 7.60
CA LYS A 74 3.61 -1.83 7.11
C LYS A 74 3.81 -2.66 5.85
N PHE A 75 4.56 -2.14 4.88
CA PHE A 75 4.77 -2.73 3.56
C PHE A 75 6.21 -2.53 3.07
N PRO A 76 7.18 -3.29 3.61
CA PRO A 76 8.60 -3.07 3.33
C PRO A 76 9.00 -3.33 1.88
N GLU A 77 8.21 -4.10 1.15
CA GLU A 77 8.39 -4.37 -0.28
C GLU A 77 8.50 -3.09 -1.10
N ILE A 78 7.84 -1.99 -0.70
CA ILE A 78 7.88 -0.73 -1.44
C ILE A 78 9.31 -0.21 -1.60
N LEU A 79 10.17 -0.38 -0.59
CA LEU A 79 11.58 0.08 -0.61
C LEU A 79 12.42 -0.64 -1.66
N CYS A 80 11.95 -1.80 -2.14
CA CYS A 80 12.64 -2.65 -3.10
C CYS A 80 12.16 -2.41 -4.55
N ARG A 81 11.20 -1.50 -4.76
CA ARG A 81 10.58 -1.27 -6.07
C ARG A 81 11.28 -0.18 -6.85
N ASP A 82 11.11 -0.23 -8.17
CA ASP A 82 11.74 0.72 -9.07
C ASP A 82 10.99 2.05 -9.10
N VAL A 83 11.68 3.13 -8.74
CA VAL A 83 11.11 4.48 -8.71
C VAL A 83 10.66 4.90 -10.10
N GLY A 84 11.56 4.90 -11.08
CA GLY A 84 11.30 5.47 -12.40
C GLY A 84 10.24 4.70 -13.19
N LYS A 85 10.24 3.36 -13.12
CA LYS A 85 9.34 2.52 -13.91
C LYS A 85 8.00 2.27 -13.25
N LEU A 86 7.96 2.11 -11.93
CA LEU A 86 6.76 1.64 -11.23
C LEU A 86 6.17 2.72 -10.33
N LEU A 87 6.94 3.21 -9.36
CA LEU A 87 6.39 4.12 -8.35
C LEU A 87 5.97 5.47 -8.95
N SER A 88 6.79 6.03 -9.84
CA SER A 88 6.49 7.28 -10.53
C SER A 88 5.29 7.14 -11.47
N SER A 89 5.21 6.06 -12.24
CA SER A 89 4.06 5.81 -13.14
C SER A 89 2.75 5.68 -12.35
N ASN A 90 2.76 4.99 -11.20
CA ASN A 90 1.59 4.93 -10.33
C ASN A 90 1.25 6.28 -9.70
N LEU A 91 2.25 7.09 -9.33
CA LEU A 91 2.05 8.44 -8.82
C LEU A 91 1.41 9.35 -9.88
N GLU A 92 1.88 9.29 -11.12
CA GLU A 92 1.31 10.02 -12.26
C GLU A 92 -0.14 9.62 -12.51
N PHE A 93 -0.42 8.32 -12.56
CA PHE A 93 -1.80 7.82 -12.68
C PHE A 93 -2.72 8.37 -11.58
N LEU A 94 -2.28 8.41 -10.32
CA LEU A 94 -3.09 8.96 -9.23
C LEU A 94 -3.37 10.46 -9.43
N ARG A 95 -2.40 11.21 -9.96
CA ARG A 95 -2.59 12.63 -10.29
C ARG A 95 -3.56 12.81 -11.47
N GLU A 96 -3.42 12.01 -12.52
CA GLU A 96 -4.29 12.04 -13.71
C GLU A 96 -5.76 11.73 -13.37
N VAL A 97 -5.99 10.81 -12.44
CA VAL A 97 -7.35 10.51 -11.94
C VAL A 97 -7.97 11.69 -11.16
N GLY A 98 -7.14 12.61 -10.66
CA GLY A 98 -7.57 13.83 -9.98
C GLY A 98 -7.32 13.85 -8.47
N PHE A 99 -6.50 12.96 -7.92
CA PHE A 99 -6.14 13.05 -6.49
C PHE A 99 -5.22 14.24 -6.23
N THR A 100 -5.50 15.00 -5.17
CA THR A 100 -4.61 16.07 -4.72
C THR A 100 -3.33 15.50 -4.08
N LYS A 101 -2.30 16.34 -3.94
CA LYS A 101 -1.05 15.94 -3.28
C LYS A 101 -1.29 15.37 -1.87
N GLU A 102 -2.17 16.00 -1.09
CA GLU A 102 -2.47 15.54 0.27
C GLU A 102 -3.24 14.22 0.25
N GLN A 103 -4.21 14.06 -0.66
CA GLN A 103 -4.93 12.79 -0.80
C GLN A 103 -4.00 11.65 -1.18
N ILE A 104 -3.05 11.89 -2.10
CA ILE A 104 -2.03 10.90 -2.47
C ILE A 104 -1.19 10.53 -1.26
N ARG A 105 -0.71 11.51 -0.47
CA ARG A 105 0.03 11.24 0.77
C ARG A 105 -0.77 10.33 1.70
N LEU A 106 -2.03 10.68 1.98
CA LEU A 106 -2.92 9.87 2.85
C LEU A 106 -3.11 8.45 2.32
N LEU A 107 -3.29 8.29 1.01
CA LEU A 107 -3.42 6.98 0.36
C LEU A 107 -2.14 6.15 0.45
N VAL A 108 -0.97 6.76 0.26
CA VAL A 108 0.32 6.05 0.35
C VAL A 108 0.60 5.62 1.79
N VAL A 109 0.31 6.46 2.78
CA VAL A 109 0.46 6.10 4.20
C VAL A 109 -0.54 5.02 4.61
N GLY A 110 -1.80 5.18 4.21
CA GLY A 110 -2.88 4.28 4.57
C GLY A 110 -2.85 2.95 3.82
N TYR A 111 -2.40 2.93 2.57
CA TYR A 111 -2.32 1.74 1.73
C TYR A 111 -1.12 1.82 0.75
N PRO A 112 0.11 1.60 1.23
CA PRO A 112 1.33 1.69 0.40
C PRO A 112 1.32 0.89 -0.91
N PRO A 113 0.65 -0.29 -1.01
CA PRO A 113 0.57 -1.00 -2.28
C PRO A 113 -0.05 -0.20 -3.43
N ILE A 114 -0.70 0.93 -3.17
CA ILE A 114 -1.23 1.83 -4.21
C ILE A 114 -0.15 2.27 -5.22
N LEU A 115 1.11 2.37 -4.81
CA LEU A 115 2.23 2.72 -5.70
C LEU A 115 2.85 1.53 -6.45
N VAL A 116 2.39 0.31 -6.19
CA VAL A 116 3.00 -0.92 -6.73
C VAL A 116 2.00 -1.75 -7.54
N LYS A 117 0.70 -1.63 -7.25
CA LYS A 117 -0.35 -2.40 -7.94
C LYS A 117 -0.51 -1.95 -9.38
N SER A 118 -0.91 -2.87 -10.24
CA SER A 118 -1.29 -2.57 -11.62
C SER A 118 -2.37 -1.49 -11.67
N THR A 119 -2.11 -0.40 -12.39
CA THR A 119 -3.08 0.65 -12.68
C THR A 119 -4.27 0.08 -13.44
N LYS A 120 -4.03 -0.48 -14.63
CA LYS A 120 -5.02 -1.06 -15.55
C LYS A 120 -5.87 -2.18 -14.95
N ASN A 121 -5.24 -3.14 -14.26
CA ASN A 121 -5.93 -4.35 -13.81
C ASN A 121 -6.39 -4.28 -12.35
N SER A 122 -6.01 -3.22 -11.61
CA SER A 122 -6.36 -3.12 -10.19
C SER A 122 -6.89 -1.77 -9.76
N LEU A 123 -6.14 -0.68 -9.97
CA LEU A 123 -6.54 0.62 -9.42
C LEU A 123 -7.69 1.23 -10.22
N GLU A 124 -7.50 1.34 -11.54
CA GLU A 124 -8.47 1.97 -12.45
C GLU A 124 -9.86 1.32 -12.38
N PRO A 125 -10.02 -0.02 -12.41
CA PRO A 125 -11.35 -0.63 -12.35
C PRO A 125 -12.09 -0.35 -11.03
N ARG A 126 -11.35 -0.13 -9.93
CA ARG A 126 -11.95 0.19 -8.62
C ARG A 126 -12.35 1.66 -8.52
N ILE A 127 -11.53 2.55 -9.07
CA ILE A 127 -11.83 3.98 -9.16
C ILE A 127 -13.04 4.20 -10.05
N ARG A 128 -13.06 3.54 -11.22
CA ARG A 128 -14.20 3.52 -12.14
C ARG A 128 -15.47 3.06 -11.45
N PHE A 129 -15.41 1.92 -10.75
CA PHE A 129 -16.55 1.40 -9.99
C PHE A 129 -17.06 2.39 -8.93
N LEU A 130 -16.15 3.03 -8.17
CA LEU A 130 -16.51 4.02 -7.17
C LEU A 130 -17.25 5.22 -7.77
N LYS A 131 -16.74 5.77 -8.88
CA LYS A 131 -17.32 6.97 -9.51
C LYS A 131 -18.59 6.65 -10.31
N GLU A 132 -18.50 5.67 -11.20
CA GLU A 132 -19.51 5.42 -12.23
C GLU A 132 -20.65 4.53 -11.74
N GLU A 133 -20.37 3.52 -10.90
CA GLU A 133 -21.40 2.58 -10.43
C GLU A 133 -21.95 2.94 -9.04
N MET A 134 -21.08 3.38 -8.12
CA MET A 134 -21.49 3.80 -6.77
C MET A 134 -21.85 5.29 -6.69
N GLY A 135 -21.48 6.11 -7.68
CA GLY A 135 -21.78 7.55 -7.69
C GLY A 135 -21.08 8.34 -6.60
N ARG A 136 -19.86 7.94 -6.21
CA ARG A 136 -19.12 8.51 -5.07
C ARG A 136 -17.93 9.35 -5.50
N GLU A 137 -17.56 10.27 -4.61
CA GLU A 137 -16.38 11.12 -4.81
C GLU A 137 -15.09 10.32 -4.59
N ILE A 138 -14.08 10.56 -5.44
CA ILE A 138 -12.80 9.86 -5.31
C ILE A 138 -12.12 10.15 -3.97
N GLY A 139 -12.34 11.33 -3.39
CA GLY A 139 -11.78 11.73 -2.10
C GLY A 139 -12.16 10.81 -0.94
N GLU A 140 -13.32 10.14 -1.00
CA GLU A 140 -13.80 9.24 0.07
C GLU A 140 -12.82 8.09 0.36
N VAL A 141 -12.01 7.67 -0.61
CA VAL A 141 -11.01 6.60 -0.38
C VAL A 141 -9.88 7.03 0.54
N THR A 142 -9.73 8.32 0.84
CA THR A 142 -8.73 8.80 1.80
C THR A 142 -9.10 8.50 3.25
N ASP A 143 -10.39 8.43 3.57
CA ASP A 143 -10.90 8.00 4.88
C ASP A 143 -10.78 6.48 5.05
N TYR A 144 -10.77 5.73 3.94
CA TYR A 144 -10.57 4.29 3.93
C TYR A 144 -9.62 3.82 2.80
N PRO A 145 -8.29 4.07 2.90
CA PRO A 145 -7.33 3.74 1.83
C PRO A 145 -7.27 2.24 1.49
N GLU A 146 -7.65 1.40 2.45
CA GLU A 146 -7.78 -0.05 2.28
C GLU A 146 -8.89 -0.47 1.30
N PHE A 147 -9.70 0.48 0.79
CA PHE A 147 -10.60 0.29 -0.34
C PHE A 147 -9.94 -0.50 -1.50
N PHE A 148 -8.71 -0.14 -1.85
CA PHE A 148 -7.96 -0.77 -2.94
C PHE A 148 -7.46 -2.21 -2.64
N ARG A 149 -7.59 -2.68 -1.40
CA ARG A 149 -7.33 -4.09 -1.04
C ARG A 149 -8.49 -4.99 -1.47
N HIS A 150 -9.72 -4.47 -1.45
CA HIS A 150 -10.92 -5.27 -1.69
C HIS A 150 -11.00 -5.76 -3.12
N ARG A 151 -11.50 -6.99 -3.32
CA ARG A 151 -11.72 -7.55 -4.66
C ARG A 151 -12.93 -6.88 -5.30
N LEU A 152 -12.79 -6.42 -6.53
CA LEU A 152 -13.87 -5.73 -7.27
C LEU A 152 -15.15 -6.56 -7.30
N LYS A 153 -15.12 -7.76 -7.90
CA LYS A 153 -16.30 -8.63 -8.03
C LYS A 153 -16.78 -9.20 -6.69
N LYS A 154 -15.86 -9.84 -5.95
CA LYS A 154 -16.20 -10.62 -4.73
C LYS A 154 -16.47 -9.78 -3.48
N SER A 155 -16.23 -8.47 -3.51
CA SER A 155 -16.46 -7.60 -2.34
C SER A 155 -17.17 -6.31 -2.72
N LEU A 156 -16.58 -5.48 -3.59
CA LEU A 156 -17.15 -4.16 -3.90
C LEU A 156 -18.52 -4.27 -4.58
N GLN A 157 -18.56 -4.92 -5.74
CA GLN A 157 -19.78 -5.13 -6.53
C GLN A 157 -20.84 -5.95 -5.79
N LEU A 158 -20.41 -6.99 -5.06
CA LEU A 158 -21.33 -7.81 -4.27
C LEU A 158 -22.04 -6.96 -3.20
N ARG A 159 -21.29 -6.19 -2.41
CA ARG A 159 -21.88 -5.41 -1.32
C ARG A 159 -22.72 -4.25 -1.84
N GLU A 160 -22.30 -3.60 -2.92
CA GLU A 160 -23.09 -2.54 -3.55
C GLU A 160 -24.44 -3.07 -4.03
N ARG A 161 -24.44 -4.23 -4.71
CA ARG A 161 -25.68 -4.89 -5.17
C ARG A 161 -26.63 -5.26 -4.04
N LEU A 162 -26.12 -5.57 -2.86
CA LEU A 162 -26.96 -5.90 -1.70
C LEU A 162 -27.56 -4.68 -1.01
N LEU A 163 -26.84 -3.55 -1.00
CA LEU A 163 -27.28 -2.31 -0.34
C LEU A 163 -28.18 -1.45 -1.22
N LYS A 164 -27.88 -1.37 -2.53
CA LYS A 164 -28.54 -0.47 -3.47
C LYS A 164 -30.08 -0.67 -3.55
N PRO A 165 -30.62 -1.90 -3.67
CA PRO A 165 -32.08 -2.11 -3.68
C PRO A 165 -32.79 -1.73 -2.38
N LYS A 166 -32.04 -1.65 -1.26
CA LYS A 166 -32.55 -1.27 0.06
C LYS A 166 -32.36 0.22 0.36
N ASN A 167 -31.83 1.00 -0.59
CA ASN A 167 -31.49 2.42 -0.42
C ASN A 167 -30.61 2.69 0.81
N ILE A 168 -29.73 1.76 1.16
CA ILE A 168 -28.82 1.92 2.31
C ILE A 168 -27.56 2.65 1.86
N TYR A 169 -27.37 3.85 2.41
CA TYR A 169 -26.14 4.63 2.26
C TYR A 169 -25.27 4.48 3.51
N CYS A 170 -23.99 4.18 3.33
CA CYS A 170 -23.01 4.06 4.42
C CYS A 170 -21.60 4.45 3.95
N SER A 171 -20.66 4.60 4.89
CA SER A 171 -19.26 4.87 4.57
C SER A 171 -18.56 3.65 3.91
N LEU A 172 -17.48 3.89 3.17
CA LEU A 172 -16.69 2.80 2.56
C LEU A 172 -16.13 1.84 3.62
N SER A 173 -15.73 2.35 4.78
CA SER A 173 -15.24 1.52 5.90
C SER A 173 -16.37 0.67 6.48
N ASP A 174 -17.55 1.24 6.73
CA ASP A 174 -18.73 0.50 7.21
C ASP A 174 -19.12 -0.62 6.26
N MET A 175 -19.10 -0.31 4.97
CA MET A 175 -19.43 -1.23 3.90
C MET A 175 -18.42 -2.37 3.79
N LEU A 176 -17.12 -2.11 3.89
CA LEU A 176 -16.08 -3.03 3.41
C LEU A 176 -15.16 -3.63 4.49
N GLN A 177 -14.96 -2.95 5.62
CA GLN A 177 -13.96 -3.33 6.61
C GLN A 177 -14.27 -4.67 7.30
N CYS A 178 -15.55 -4.98 7.51
CA CYS A 178 -15.97 -6.19 8.20
C CYS A 178 -16.01 -7.41 7.27
N LYS A 179 -15.92 -8.61 7.87
CA LYS A 179 -16.15 -9.90 7.17
C LYS A 179 -17.59 -9.96 6.64
N HIS A 180 -17.80 -10.76 5.59
CA HIS A 180 -19.09 -10.82 4.89
C HIS A 180 -20.28 -11.17 5.81
N ASN A 181 -20.14 -12.15 6.71
CA ASN A 181 -21.19 -12.47 7.68
C ASN A 181 -21.55 -11.29 8.60
N LYS A 182 -20.53 -10.59 9.14
CA LYS A 182 -20.74 -9.38 9.95
C LYS A 182 -21.38 -8.27 9.14
N PHE A 183 -21.03 -8.13 7.86
CA PHE A 183 -21.68 -7.20 6.95
C PHE A 183 -23.17 -7.51 6.78
N LEU A 184 -23.53 -8.77 6.53
CA LEU A 184 -24.93 -9.17 6.35
C LEU A 184 -25.75 -8.87 7.61
N VAL A 185 -25.23 -9.22 8.79
CA VAL A 185 -25.89 -8.92 10.07
C VAL A 185 -26.02 -7.41 10.27
N LYS A 186 -24.95 -6.64 10.04
CA LYS A 186 -24.93 -5.18 10.24
C LYS A 186 -26.00 -4.45 9.43
N PHE A 187 -26.30 -4.93 8.23
CA PHE A 187 -27.25 -4.29 7.32
C PHE A 187 -28.59 -5.02 7.19
N GLY A 188 -28.89 -5.97 8.09
CA GLY A 188 -30.16 -6.71 8.07
C GLY A 188 -30.38 -7.49 6.77
N LEU A 189 -29.31 -8.08 6.24
CA LEU A 189 -29.28 -8.86 4.99
C LEU A 189 -29.19 -10.37 5.24
N VAL A 190 -29.30 -10.80 6.49
CA VAL A 190 -29.48 -12.21 6.81
C VAL A 190 -30.90 -12.61 6.41
N GLU A 191 -31.01 -13.66 5.59
CA GLU A 191 -32.28 -14.35 5.43
C GLU A 191 -32.64 -15.00 6.77
N GLY A 192 -33.91 -14.90 7.17
CA GLY A 192 -34.46 -15.66 8.29
C GLY A 192 -34.58 -17.13 7.97
#